data_AF-A0A9E5K9D6-F1
#
_entry.id   AF-A0A9E5K9D6-F1
#
_cell.length_a   1.000
_cell.length_b   1.000
_cell.length_c   1.000
_cell.angle_alpha   90.00
_cell.angle_beta   90.00
_cell.angle_gamma   90.00
#
_symmetry.space_group_name_H-M   'P 1'
#
loop_
_entity.id
_entity.type
_entity.pdbx_description
1 polymer ?
#
loop_
_entity_poly.entity_id
_entity_poly.type
_entity_poly.pdbx_seq_one_letter_code
_entity_poly.pdbx_strand_id
1 'polypeptide(L)'
;KNWQGVGDLGKTYWSRIVKHASERNLEFSIGMEYAWKLFNKQKGKCALSGVNIALDPAWSVNTKMGQSKHTASLDRIDSSKGYVKGNIQWVHKVINKMKSNLLESDFINWCSKISEYRS
;
A
#
# COMPACT_ATOMS: atom_id res chain seq x y z
N LYS A 1 1.89 -26.16 9.46
CA LYS A 1 1.43 -24.75 9.33
C LYS A 1 0.95 -24.54 7.90
N ASN A 2 -0.35 -24.32 7.67
CA ASN A 2 -0.90 -24.12 6.34
C ASN A 2 -0.83 -22.63 5.97
N TRP A 3 0.34 -22.16 5.55
CA TRP A 3 0.50 -20.81 5.02
C TRP A 3 -0.33 -20.66 3.73
N GLN A 4 -1.15 -19.61 3.67
CA GLN A 4 -1.91 -19.26 2.49
C GLN A 4 -1.53 -17.82 2.12
N GLY A 5 -0.67 -17.66 1.11
CA GLY A 5 -0.17 -16.36 0.65
C GLY A 5 0.87 -16.50 -0.47
N VAL A 6 1.32 -15.37 -1.01
CA VAL A 6 2.37 -15.31 -2.05
C VAL A 6 3.56 -14.52 -1.49
N GLY A 7 4.70 -15.20 -1.27
CA GLY A 7 5.81 -14.60 -0.53
C GLY A 7 5.37 -14.16 0.87
N ASP A 8 5.66 -12.91 1.23
CA ASP A 8 5.24 -12.32 2.52
C ASP A 8 3.81 -11.74 2.48
N LEU A 9 3.17 -11.72 1.31
CA LEU A 9 1.79 -11.25 1.15
C LEU A 9 0.81 -12.33 1.63
N GLY A 10 0.35 -12.20 2.88
CA GLY A 10 -0.62 -13.12 3.48
C GLY A 10 -2.05 -12.95 2.98
N LYS A 11 -2.77 -14.07 2.82
CA LYS A 11 -4.18 -14.10 2.38
C LYS A 11 -5.11 -13.27 3.27
N THR A 12 -4.91 -13.27 4.58
CA THR A 12 -5.75 -12.45 5.50
C THR A 12 -5.68 -10.97 5.17
N TYR A 13 -4.47 -10.46 4.91
CA TYR A 13 -4.30 -9.06 4.52
C TYR A 13 -4.88 -8.77 3.13
N TRP A 14 -4.65 -9.68 2.18
CA TRP A 14 -5.22 -9.57 0.85
C TRP A 14 -6.75 -9.53 0.86
N SER A 15 -7.39 -10.47 1.56
CA SER A 15 -8.85 -10.51 1.69
C SER A 15 -9.41 -9.22 2.31
N ARG A 16 -8.68 -8.61 3.25
CA ARG A 16 -9.05 -7.31 3.82
C ARG A 16 -9.02 -6.22 2.75
N ILE A 17 -8.01 -6.17 1.89
CA ILE A 17 -7.94 -5.19 0.79
C ILE A 17 -9.11 -5.40 -0.17
N VAL A 18 -9.38 -6.63 -0.58
CA VAL A 18 -10.48 -6.98 -1.50
C VAL A 18 -11.83 -6.58 -0.91
N LYS A 19 -12.08 -6.90 0.37
CA LYS A 19 -13.29 -6.49 1.09
C LYS A 19 -13.47 -4.97 1.07
N HIS A 20 -12.44 -4.21 1.45
CA HIS A 20 -12.49 -2.74 1.46
C HIS A 20 -12.68 -2.15 0.06
N ALA A 21 -12.18 -2.80 -1.00
CA ALA A 21 -12.44 -2.37 -2.37
C ALA A 21 -13.91 -2.60 -2.75
N SER A 22 -14.46 -3.77 -2.42
CA SER A 22 -15.86 -4.12 -2.66
C SER A 22 -16.83 -3.19 -1.94
N GLU A 23 -16.58 -2.85 -0.67
CA GLU A 23 -17.42 -1.92 0.11
C GLU A 23 -17.48 -0.51 -0.49
N ARG A 24 -16.48 -0.14 -1.31
CA ARG A 24 -16.40 1.14 -2.02
C ARG A 24 -16.77 1.03 -3.50
N ASN A 25 -17.27 -0.13 -3.95
CA ASN A 25 -17.60 -0.40 -5.35
C ASN A 25 -16.43 -0.15 -6.32
N LEU A 26 -15.21 -0.51 -5.90
CA LEU A 26 -14.02 -0.37 -6.73
C LEU A 26 -13.75 -1.66 -7.50
N GLU A 27 -13.49 -1.55 -8.80
CA GLU A 27 -13.02 -2.68 -9.61
C GLU A 27 -11.76 -3.28 -8.97
N PHE A 28 -11.67 -4.62 -8.94
CA PHE A 28 -10.53 -5.34 -8.40
C PHE A 28 -10.19 -6.52 -9.31
N SER A 29 -9.28 -6.30 -10.27
CA SER A 29 -8.95 -7.28 -11.32
C SER A 29 -7.52 -7.82 -11.25
N ILE A 30 -6.77 -7.45 -10.20
CA ILE A 30 -5.42 -7.99 -9.92
C ILE A 30 -5.47 -9.18 -8.95
N GLY A 31 -4.50 -10.08 -9.07
CA GLY A 31 -4.26 -11.18 -8.13
C GLY A 31 -3.10 -10.91 -7.17
N MET A 32 -2.94 -11.79 -6.16
CA MET A 32 -1.86 -11.71 -5.17
C MET A 32 -0.47 -11.79 -5.83
N GLU A 33 -0.32 -12.59 -6.86
CA GLU A 33 0.93 -12.80 -7.60
C GLU A 33 1.37 -11.52 -8.30
N TYR A 34 0.42 -10.75 -8.85
CA TYR A 34 0.72 -9.46 -9.47
C TYR A 34 1.18 -8.45 -8.41
N ALA A 35 0.45 -8.36 -7.29
CA ALA A 35 0.80 -7.46 -6.20
C ALA A 35 2.18 -7.81 -5.58
N TRP A 36 2.48 -9.10 -5.38
CA TRP A 36 3.79 -9.55 -4.88
C TRP A 36 4.93 -9.26 -5.86
N LYS A 37 4.74 -9.54 -7.16
CA LYS A 37 5.73 -9.17 -8.19
C LYS A 37 6.02 -7.68 -8.19
N LEU A 38 4.99 -6.84 -8.02
CA LEU A 38 5.17 -5.40 -7.91
C LEU A 38 5.95 -5.00 -6.65
N PHE A 39 5.67 -5.62 -5.50
CA PHE A 39 6.42 -5.39 -4.26
C PHE A 39 7.92 -5.66 -4.45
N ASN A 40 8.26 -6.78 -5.09
CA ASN A 40 9.64 -7.13 -5.42
C ASN A 40 10.26 -6.17 -6.43
N LYS A 41 9.51 -5.75 -7.47
CA LYS A 41 9.96 -4.74 -8.45
C LYS A 41 10.28 -3.41 -7.76
N GLN A 42 9.50 -3.03 -6.76
CA GLN A 42 9.74 -1.86 -5.90
C GLN A 42 10.84 -2.07 -4.85
N LYS A 43 11.45 -3.26 -4.78
CA LYS A 43 12.51 -3.62 -3.83
C LYS A 43 12.11 -3.38 -2.37
N GLY A 44 10.83 -3.61 -2.03
CA GLY A 44 10.30 -3.36 -0.69
C GLY A 44 10.35 -1.88 -0.27
N LYS A 45 10.29 -0.95 -1.23
CA LYS A 45 10.26 0.50 -0.97
C LYS A 45 8.91 1.11 -1.33
N CYS A 46 8.52 2.13 -0.57
CA CYS A 46 7.41 3.01 -0.87
C CYS A 46 7.64 3.67 -2.23
N ALA A 47 6.68 3.54 -3.16
CA ALA A 47 6.79 4.11 -4.49
C ALA A 47 6.89 5.65 -4.48
N LEU A 48 6.26 6.32 -3.50
CA LEU A 48 6.22 7.78 -3.43
C LEU A 48 7.37 8.42 -2.64
N SER A 49 7.85 7.76 -1.58
CA SER A 49 8.86 8.35 -0.68
C SER A 49 10.18 7.60 -0.61
N GLY A 50 10.29 6.42 -1.24
CA GLY A 50 11.50 5.60 -1.22
C GLY A 50 11.85 4.94 0.12
N VAL A 51 11.09 5.21 1.19
CA VAL A 51 11.31 4.57 2.50
C VAL A 51 11.00 3.07 2.44
N ASN A 52 11.67 2.29 3.27
CA ASN A 52 11.42 0.86 3.35
C ASN A 52 10.01 0.57 3.89
N ILE A 53 9.36 -0.42 3.29
CA ILE A 53 8.05 -0.92 3.69
C ILE A 53 8.10 -2.44 3.87
N ALA A 54 7.31 -2.95 4.80
CA ALA A 54 7.29 -4.36 5.15
C ALA A 54 5.88 -4.94 5.03
N LEU A 55 5.79 -6.10 4.41
CA LEU A 55 4.68 -7.02 4.52
C LEU A 55 5.01 -7.99 5.65
N ASP A 56 4.24 -7.94 6.74
CA ASP A 56 4.42 -8.89 7.85
C ASP A 56 3.35 -9.99 7.78
N PRO A 57 3.72 -11.22 7.37
CA PRO A 57 2.79 -12.34 7.27
C PRO A 57 2.25 -12.79 8.63
N ALA A 58 2.98 -12.54 9.72
CA ALA A 58 2.60 -12.92 11.08
C ALA A 58 1.73 -11.86 11.76
N TRP A 59 1.47 -10.71 11.10
CA TRP A 59 0.81 -9.55 11.74
C TRP A 59 1.43 -9.18 13.09
N SER A 60 2.74 -9.39 13.23
CA SER A 60 3.42 -9.21 14.49
C SER A 60 3.44 -7.74 14.89
N VAL A 61 3.22 -7.52 16.18
CA VAL A 61 3.35 -6.21 16.80
C VAL A 61 4.79 -6.06 17.27
N ASN A 62 5.40 -4.93 16.98
CA ASN A 62 6.62 -4.54 17.66
C ASN A 62 6.27 -4.20 19.11
N THR A 63 6.56 -5.12 20.02
CA THR A 63 6.23 -5.02 21.46
C THR A 63 6.86 -3.80 22.14
N LYS A 64 7.94 -3.24 21.59
CA LYS A 64 8.58 -2.02 22.12
C LYS A 64 7.87 -0.72 21.73
N MET A 65 7.18 -0.71 20.59
CA MET A 65 6.52 0.50 20.04
C MET A 65 5.00 0.37 19.99
N GLY A 66 4.43 -0.80 20.29
CA GLY A 66 3.01 -1.09 20.16
C GLY A 66 2.47 -1.04 18.71
N GLN A 67 3.37 -0.97 17.72
CA GLN A 67 2.98 -0.81 16.31
C GLN A 67 3.21 -2.08 15.51
N SER A 68 2.26 -2.40 14.61
CA SER A 68 2.42 -3.50 13.66
C SER A 68 3.64 -3.26 12.77
N LYS A 69 4.48 -4.29 12.62
CA LYS A 69 5.61 -4.28 11.67
C LYS A 69 5.15 -4.23 10.21
N HIS A 70 3.87 -4.51 9.96
CA HIS A 70 3.25 -4.34 8.65
C HIS A 70 3.11 -2.84 8.34
N THR A 71 3.87 -2.34 7.37
CA THR A 71 3.86 -0.93 6.96
C THR A 71 3.47 -0.74 5.50
N ALA A 72 3.59 -1.77 4.66
CA ALA A 72 3.19 -1.74 3.27
C ALA A 72 1.67 -1.61 3.12
N SER A 73 1.23 -0.70 2.26
CA SER A 73 -0.18 -0.49 1.92
C SER A 73 -0.35 -0.47 0.42
N LEU A 74 -1.34 -1.20 -0.09
CA LEU A 74 -1.66 -1.21 -1.51
C LEU A 74 -2.47 0.05 -1.84
N ASP A 75 -1.89 0.95 -2.61
CA ASP A 75 -2.48 2.22 -3.03
C ASP A 75 -2.82 2.21 -4.53
N ARG A 76 -3.76 3.06 -4.91
CA ARG A 76 -4.17 3.30 -6.30
C ARG A 76 -3.51 4.59 -6.78
N ILE A 77 -2.77 4.56 -7.88
CA ILE A 77 -2.08 5.74 -8.42
C ILE A 77 -3.11 6.81 -8.77
N ASP A 78 -4.09 6.44 -9.60
CA ASP A 78 -5.29 7.21 -9.88
C ASP A 78 -6.44 6.72 -8.98
N SER A 79 -6.80 7.56 -8.00
CA SER A 79 -7.86 7.29 -7.02
C SER A 79 -9.26 7.20 -7.63
N SER A 80 -9.45 7.62 -8.89
CA SER A 80 -10.72 7.48 -9.62
C SER A 80 -10.92 6.08 -10.21
N LYS A 81 -9.85 5.30 -10.36
CA LYS A 81 -9.86 3.94 -10.94
C LYS A 81 -9.82 2.86 -9.86
N GLY A 82 -10.08 1.61 -10.26
CA GLY A 82 -9.99 0.44 -9.38
C GLY A 82 -8.56 -0.09 -9.17
N TYR A 83 -8.46 -1.23 -8.51
CA TYR A 83 -7.22 -2.03 -8.38
C TYR A 83 -7.02 -2.86 -9.64
N VAL A 84 -6.53 -2.21 -10.68
CA VAL A 84 -6.29 -2.79 -12.00
C VAL A 84 -4.80 -2.80 -12.33
N LYS A 85 -4.38 -3.63 -13.28
CA LYS A 85 -2.98 -3.64 -13.74
C LYS A 85 -2.58 -2.24 -14.22
N GLY A 86 -1.40 -1.78 -13.80
CA GLY A 86 -0.90 -0.44 -14.08
C GLY A 86 -1.43 0.70 -13.19
N ASN A 87 -2.47 0.49 -12.37
CA ASN A 87 -3.02 1.53 -11.48
C ASN A 87 -2.76 1.30 -9.98
N ILE A 88 -1.82 0.43 -9.63
CA ILE A 88 -1.53 0.11 -8.23
C ILE A 88 -0.04 0.25 -7.91
N GLN A 89 0.23 0.53 -6.65
CA GLN A 89 1.59 0.66 -6.11
C GLN A 89 1.61 0.29 -4.63
N TRP A 90 2.77 -0.11 -4.14
CA TRP A 90 3.00 -0.25 -2.70
C TRP A 90 3.55 1.04 -2.11
N VAL A 91 2.91 1.56 -1.07
CA VAL A 91 3.34 2.75 -0.35
C VAL A 91 3.38 2.47 1.14
N HIS A 92 3.99 3.37 1.91
CA HIS A 92 3.91 3.30 3.36
C HIS A 92 2.47 3.65 3.81
N LYS A 93 1.91 2.92 4.78
CA LYS A 93 0.52 3.14 5.27
C LYS A 93 0.22 4.57 5.71
N VAL A 94 1.21 5.29 6.24
CA VAL A 94 1.08 6.71 6.59
C VAL A 94 0.91 7.56 5.33
N ILE A 95 1.71 7.32 4.30
CA ILE A 95 1.60 8.02 3.01
C ILE A 95 0.26 7.75 2.35
N ASN A 96 -0.21 6.48 2.35
CA ASN A 96 -1.55 6.16 1.83
C ASN A 96 -2.65 6.91 2.58
N LYS A 97 -2.55 6.96 3.93
CA LYS A 97 -3.50 7.69 4.77
C LYS A 97 -3.50 9.19 4.48
N MET A 98 -2.33 9.79 4.24
CA MET A 98 -2.20 11.20 3.88
C MET A 98 -2.77 11.49 2.48
N LYS A 99 -2.44 10.66 1.50
CA LYS A 99 -2.93 10.79 0.12
C LYS A 99 -4.45 10.62 0.04
N SER A 100 -5.03 9.71 0.82
CA SER A 100 -6.47 9.45 0.87
C SER A 100 -7.04 9.18 -0.54
N ASN A 101 -7.94 10.03 -1.03
CA ASN A 101 -8.56 9.97 -2.35
C ASN A 101 -8.00 11.02 -3.33
N LEU A 102 -6.98 11.79 -2.95
CA LEU A 102 -6.35 12.74 -3.86
C LEU A 102 -5.74 12.01 -5.06
N LEU A 103 -5.64 12.73 -6.18
CA LEU A 103 -4.72 12.35 -7.24
C LEU A 103 -3.30 12.44 -6.70
N GLU A 104 -2.45 11.54 -7.15
CA GLU A 104 -1.06 11.49 -6.73
C GLU A 104 -0.32 12.81 -7.00
N SER A 105 -0.55 13.42 -8.17
CA SER A 105 0.00 14.72 -8.54
C SER A 105 -0.38 15.82 -7.55
N ASP A 106 -1.65 15.85 -7.13
CA ASP A 106 -2.16 16.86 -6.20
C ASP A 106 -1.55 16.66 -4.81
N PHE A 107 -1.47 15.40 -4.36
CA PHE A 107 -0.84 15.05 -3.10
C PHE A 107 0.63 15.47 -3.06
N ILE A 108 1.41 15.13 -4.10
CA ILE A 108 2.82 15.52 -4.20
C ILE A 108 2.97 17.04 -4.23
N ASN A 109 2.14 17.74 -5.03
CA ASN A 109 2.18 19.19 -5.10
C ASN A 109 1.88 19.85 -3.74
N TRP A 110 0.91 19.34 -2.96
CA TRP A 110 0.65 19.84 -1.61
C TRP A 110 1.82 19.58 -0.65
N CYS A 111 2.44 18.40 -0.72
CA CYS A 111 3.64 18.11 0.05
C CYS A 111 4.79 19.09 -0.27
N SER A 112 5.01 19.40 -1.56
CA SER A 112 6.03 20.37 -2.00
C SER A 112 5.76 21.76 -1.41
N LYS A 113 4.54 22.29 -1.59
CA LYS A 113 4.14 23.61 -1.08
C LYS A 113 4.35 23.74 0.44
N ILE A 114 3.98 22.70 1.20
CA ILE A 114 4.16 22.69 2.66
C ILE A 114 5.65 22.65 3.02
N SER A 115 6.43 21.78 2.36
CA SER A 115 7.86 21.63 2.61
C SER A 115 8.61 22.92 2.30
N GLU A 116 8.35 23.53 1.15
CA GLU A 116 8.97 24.78 0.70
C GLU A 116 8.66 25.95 1.65
N TYR A 117 7.41 26.08 2.12
CA TYR A 117 7.03 27.15 3.04
C TYR A 117 7.62 27.00 4.45
N ARG A 118 8.00 25.78 4.85
CA ARG A 118 8.53 25.47 6.19
C ARG A 118 10.03 25.22 6.23
N SER A 119 10.70 25.18 5.07
CA SER A 119 12.16 25.07 4.96
C SER A 119 12.82 26.41 5.28
#